data_AF-A0A8B4GD31-F1
#
_entry.id   AF-A0A8B4GD31-F1
#
_cell.length_a   1.000
_cell.length_b   1.000
_cell.length_c   1.000
_cell.angle_alpha   90.00
_cell.angle_beta   90.00
_cell.angle_gamma   90.00
#
_symmetry.space_group_name_H-M   'P 1'
#
loop_
_entity.id
_entity.type
_entity.pdbx_description
1 polymer ?
#
loop_
_entity_poly.entity_id
_entity_poly.type
_entity_poly.pdbx_seq_one_letter_code
_entity_poly.pdbx_strand_id
1 'polypeptide(L)'
;MKHLSLFVLFALVSAATHAESCRIAAAAPVRETPGGRILGSLPANLNVTLFERSPDDHGKNWTLVRWRGKPNHYNRYFGVNTGWVAPSAVHCIR
;
A
#
# COMPACT_ATOMS: atom_id res chain seq x y z
N MET A 1 -24.41 -12.59 52.24
CA MET A 1 -23.90 -11.45 51.46
C MET A 1 -23.75 -11.91 50.01
N LYS A 2 -24.69 -11.53 49.12
CA LYS A 2 -24.72 -11.94 47.71
C LYS A 2 -23.99 -10.89 46.88
N HIS A 3 -22.80 -11.22 46.36
CA HIS A 3 -22.13 -10.38 45.37
C HIS A 3 -22.52 -10.90 43.97
N LEU A 4 -23.43 -10.18 43.31
CA LEU A 4 -23.62 -10.32 41.86
C LEU A 4 -22.48 -9.58 41.17
N SER A 5 -21.49 -10.32 40.66
CA SER A 5 -20.51 -9.78 39.73
C SER A 5 -21.12 -9.64 38.35
N LEU A 6 -21.32 -8.39 37.94
CA LEU A 6 -21.77 -7.99 36.62
C LEU A 6 -20.66 -8.31 35.60
N PHE A 7 -20.85 -9.34 34.78
CA PHE A 7 -19.99 -9.60 33.63
C PHE A 7 -20.31 -8.57 32.54
N VAL A 8 -19.48 -7.53 32.45
CA VAL A 8 -19.51 -6.58 31.32
C VAL A 8 -18.98 -7.30 30.09
N LEU A 9 -19.89 -7.72 29.19
CA LEU A 9 -19.51 -8.17 27.85
C LEU A 9 -18.98 -6.97 27.07
N PHE A 10 -17.67 -6.95 26.85
CA PHE A 10 -17.04 -6.08 25.87
C PHE A 10 -17.54 -6.46 24.47
N ALA A 11 -18.40 -5.63 23.90
CA ALA A 11 -18.75 -5.72 22.49
C ALA A 11 -17.54 -5.31 21.65
N LEU A 12 -16.86 -6.27 21.00
CA LEU A 12 -15.93 -5.98 19.92
C LEU A 12 -16.73 -5.47 18.71
N VAL A 13 -16.84 -4.16 18.58
CA VAL A 13 -17.27 -3.54 17.32
C VAL A 13 -16.07 -3.58 16.38
N SER A 14 -15.93 -4.67 15.62
CA SER A 14 -15.02 -4.72 14.48
C SER A 14 -15.60 -3.85 13.37
N ALA A 15 -15.19 -2.58 13.34
CA ALA A 15 -15.33 -1.75 12.15
C ALA A 15 -14.44 -2.35 11.06
N ALA A 16 -14.99 -3.26 10.26
CA ALA A 16 -14.38 -3.70 9.01
C ALA A 16 -14.41 -2.50 8.05
N THR A 17 -13.42 -1.61 8.17
CA THR A 17 -13.08 -0.67 7.12
C THR A 17 -12.84 -1.51 5.87
N HIS A 18 -13.66 -1.36 4.84
CA HIS A 18 -13.50 -2.08 3.58
C HIS A 18 -12.07 -1.85 3.12
N ALA A 19 -11.22 -2.86 3.24
CA ALA A 19 -9.83 -2.77 2.85
C ALA A 19 -9.81 -2.62 1.34
N GLU A 20 -9.57 -1.39 0.87
CA GLU A 20 -9.50 -1.08 -0.55
C GLU A 20 -8.45 -1.99 -1.20
N SER A 21 -8.91 -2.89 -2.07
CA SER A 21 -8.05 -3.89 -2.70
C SER A 21 -7.45 -3.27 -3.95
N CYS A 22 -6.15 -3.01 -3.91
CA CYS A 22 -5.42 -2.37 -4.99
C CYS A 22 -4.49 -3.36 -5.70
N ARG A 23 -4.36 -3.17 -7.02
CA ARG A 23 -3.45 -3.93 -7.87
C ARG A 23 -2.78 -3.05 -8.92
N ILE A 24 -1.66 -3.52 -9.44
CA ILE A 24 -1.00 -2.91 -10.60
C ILE A 24 -1.84 -3.19 -11.85
N ALA A 25 -2.33 -2.14 -12.52
CA ALA A 25 -3.21 -2.26 -13.69
C ALA A 25 -2.48 -2.80 -14.93
N ALA A 26 -1.27 -2.31 -15.16
CA ALA A 26 -0.38 -2.72 -16.25
C ALA A 26 1.07 -2.68 -15.76
N ALA A 27 1.96 -3.44 -16.39
CA ALA A 27 3.36 -3.48 -16.00
C ALA A 27 3.95 -2.07 -15.90
N ALA A 28 4.51 -1.73 -14.73
CA ALA A 28 4.88 -0.36 -14.41
C ALA A 28 6.29 -0.29 -13.81
N PRO A 29 7.07 0.77 -14.10
CA PRO A 29 8.33 1.00 -13.42
C PRO A 29 8.06 1.37 -11.96
N VAL A 30 8.87 0.84 -11.05
CA VAL A 30 8.87 1.21 -9.64
C VAL A 30 10.15 1.95 -9.29
N ARG A 31 10.02 3.04 -8.55
CA ARG A 31 11.10 3.99 -8.27
C ARG A 31 11.41 4.09 -6.77
N GLU A 32 12.62 4.52 -6.48
CA GLU A 32 13.11 4.69 -5.12
C GLU A 32 12.46 5.89 -4.41
N THR A 33 12.27 6.99 -5.14
CA THR A 33 11.60 8.22 -4.71
C THR A 33 10.66 8.71 -5.84
N PRO A 34 9.75 9.67 -5.59
CA PRO A 34 9.02 10.36 -6.66
C PRO A 34 9.99 10.89 -7.73
N GLY A 35 9.76 10.56 -9.00
CA GLY A 35 10.62 10.97 -10.12
C GLY A 35 12.03 10.38 -10.15
N GLY A 36 12.49 9.74 -9.08
CA GLY A 36 13.88 9.28 -8.90
C GLY A 36 14.25 8.01 -9.66
N ARG A 37 15.34 7.38 -9.23
CA ARG A 37 15.91 6.18 -9.85
C ARG A 37 14.90 5.03 -9.93
N ILE A 38 14.88 4.34 -11.07
CA ILE A 38 14.10 3.11 -11.27
C ILE A 38 14.78 1.95 -10.53
N LEU A 39 14.02 1.25 -9.69
CA LEU A 39 14.44 0.02 -9.00
C LEU A 39 14.22 -1.21 -9.89
N GLY A 40 13.17 -1.17 -10.70
CA GLY A 40 12.78 -2.24 -11.61
C GLY A 40 11.36 -2.03 -12.11
N SER A 41 10.64 -3.12 -12.38
CA SER A 41 9.23 -3.09 -12.78
C SER A 41 8.38 -4.01 -11.92
N LEU A 42 7.11 -3.66 -11.74
CA LEU A 42 6.07 -4.50 -11.16
C LEU A 42 5.19 -5.07 -12.28
N PRO A 43 4.85 -6.37 -12.24
CA PRO A 43 3.96 -6.99 -13.21
C PRO A 43 2.51 -6.53 -13.01
N ALA A 44 1.72 -6.60 -14.08
CA ALA A 44 0.28 -6.40 -14.03
C ALA A 44 -0.39 -7.41 -13.07
N ASN A 45 -1.52 -7.01 -12.49
CA ASN A 45 -2.31 -7.74 -11.51
C ASN A 45 -1.60 -8.05 -10.17
N LEU A 46 -0.39 -7.54 -9.93
CA LEU A 46 0.25 -7.65 -8.63
C LEU A 46 -0.56 -6.87 -7.58
N ASN A 47 -0.95 -7.54 -6.51
CA ASN A 47 -1.62 -6.91 -5.38
C ASN A 47 -0.66 -5.98 -4.63
N VAL A 48 -1.14 -4.77 -4.34
CA VAL A 48 -0.37 -3.74 -3.65
C VAL A 48 -1.21 -3.09 -2.55
N THR A 49 -0.53 -2.56 -1.55
CA THR A 49 -1.13 -1.69 -0.54
C THR A 49 -0.65 -0.27 -0.77
N LEU A 50 -1.56 0.70 -0.74
CA LEU A 50 -1.23 2.12 -0.84
C LEU A 50 -0.87 2.68 0.53
N PHE A 51 0.18 3.51 0.58
CA PHE A 51 0.60 4.18 1.82
C PHE A 51 0.47 5.68 1.72
N GLU A 52 0.99 6.27 0.63
CA GLU A 52 1.15 7.71 0.53
C GLU A 52 1.09 8.16 -0.94
N ARG A 53 0.77 9.44 -1.16
CA ARG A 53 0.91 10.13 -2.44
C ARG A 53 1.80 11.35 -2.25
N SER A 54 2.73 11.58 -3.17
CA SER A 54 3.67 12.70 -3.10
C SER A 54 4.07 13.15 -4.51
N PRO A 55 4.18 14.46 -4.79
CA PRO A 55 4.71 14.97 -6.04
C PRO A 55 6.23 14.78 -6.12
N ASP A 56 6.78 14.78 -7.34
CA ASP A 56 8.20 15.02 -7.58
C ASP A 56 8.50 16.52 -7.75
N ASP A 57 9.78 16.86 -7.95
CA ASP A 57 10.26 18.24 -8.12
C ASP A 57 9.66 18.96 -9.34
N HIS A 58 8.98 18.24 -10.24
CA HIS A 58 8.27 18.78 -11.40
C HIS A 58 6.74 18.84 -11.18
N GLY A 59 6.26 18.56 -9.98
CA GLY A 59 4.84 18.57 -9.63
C GLY A 59 4.06 17.35 -10.12
N LYS A 60 4.73 16.31 -10.64
CA LYS A 60 4.04 15.09 -11.05
C LYS A 60 3.79 14.20 -9.85
N ASN A 61 2.54 13.77 -9.68
CA ASN A 61 2.15 12.93 -8.54
C ASN A 61 2.63 11.48 -8.69
N TRP A 62 3.04 10.90 -7.58
CA TRP A 62 3.44 9.50 -7.42
C TRP A 62 2.73 8.87 -6.23
N THR A 63 2.60 7.54 -6.26
CA THR A 63 1.98 6.75 -5.18
C THR A 63 2.99 5.77 -4.61
N LEU A 64 3.18 5.78 -3.30
CA LEU A 64 3.97 4.79 -2.58
C LEU A 64 3.16 3.51 -2.39
N VAL A 65 3.72 2.41 -2.87
CA VAL A 65 3.12 1.07 -2.76
C VAL A 65 4.02 0.12 -2.00
N ARG A 66 3.40 -0.84 -1.30
CA ARG A 66 4.07 -2.06 -0.80
C ARG A 66 3.43 -3.28 -1.43
N TRP A 67 4.23 -4.31 -1.70
CA TRP A 67 3.74 -5.60 -2.17
C TRP A 67 4.40 -6.77 -1.43
N ARG A 68 3.87 -7.96 -1.66
CA ARG A 68 4.44 -9.22 -1.13
C ARG A 68 4.90 -10.10 -2.29
N GLY A 69 5.87 -10.97 -2.03
CA GLY A 69 6.40 -11.89 -3.03
C GLY A 69 7.33 -11.22 -4.04
N LYS A 70 7.40 -11.79 -5.25
CA LYS A 70 8.26 -11.31 -6.34
C LYS A 70 7.51 -10.25 -7.18
N PRO A 71 8.24 -9.32 -7.82
CA PRO A 71 9.69 -9.15 -7.78
C PRO A 71 10.18 -8.57 -6.45
N ASN A 72 11.40 -8.92 -6.04
CA ASN A 72 12.00 -8.36 -4.82
C ASN A 72 12.78 -7.10 -5.17
N HIS A 73 12.31 -5.93 -4.73
CA HIS A 73 13.00 -4.66 -4.91
C HIS A 73 13.30 -4.03 -3.56
N TYR A 74 14.53 -3.57 -3.36
CA TYR A 74 14.92 -2.86 -2.14
C TYR A 74 14.86 -1.35 -2.38
N ASN A 75 14.08 -0.66 -1.55
CA ASN A 75 14.06 0.79 -1.47
C ASN A 75 14.78 1.21 -0.19
N ARG A 76 15.83 2.04 -0.31
CA ARG A 76 16.66 2.43 0.84
C ARG A 76 15.91 3.19 1.93
N TYR A 77 14.77 3.80 1.63
CA TYR A 77 13.99 4.62 2.56
C TYR A 77 12.85 3.85 3.22
N PHE A 78 12.27 2.87 2.50
CA PHE A 78 11.03 2.19 2.91
C PHE A 78 11.18 0.68 3.08
N GLY A 79 12.35 0.14 2.73
CA GLY A 79 12.73 -1.26 2.86
C GLY A 79 12.38 -2.12 1.65
N VAL A 80 12.26 -3.42 1.89
CA VAL A 80 11.96 -4.41 0.85
C VAL A 80 10.53 -4.28 0.35
N ASN A 81 10.34 -4.49 -0.94
CA ASN A 81 9.06 -4.50 -1.65
C ASN A 81 8.25 -3.24 -1.44
N THR A 82 8.94 -2.11 -1.50
CA THR A 82 8.32 -0.78 -1.44
C THR A 82 8.87 0.08 -2.56
N GLY A 83 8.08 1.04 -3.02
CA GLY A 83 8.53 2.01 -4.01
C GLY A 83 7.41 2.81 -4.63
N TRP A 84 7.81 3.78 -5.44
CA TRP A 84 6.92 4.76 -6.04
C TRP A 84 6.53 4.36 -7.45
N VAL A 85 5.24 4.39 -7.75
CA VAL A 85 4.68 4.14 -9.07
C VAL A 85 3.80 5.32 -9.51
N ALA A 86 3.58 5.45 -10.81
CA ALA A 86 2.62 6.43 -11.31
C ALA A 86 1.21 6.10 -10.76
N PRO A 87 0.39 7.09 -10.36
CA PRO A 87 -0.95 6.82 -9.85
C PRO A 87 -1.84 6.05 -10.83
N SER A 88 -1.68 6.31 -12.14
CA SER A 88 -2.38 5.61 -13.22
C SER A 88 -2.01 4.13 -13.34
N ALA A 89 -0.89 3.69 -12.74
CA ALA A 89 -0.49 2.29 -12.73
C ALA A 89 -1.23 1.48 -11.67
N VAL A 90 -1.95 2.13 -10.74
CA VAL A 90 -2.68 1.44 -9.66
C VAL A 90 -4.17 1.49 -9.92
N HIS A 91 -4.82 0.34 -9.81
CA HIS A 91 -6.27 0.20 -9.85
C HIS A 91 -6.77 -0.38 -8.54
N CYS A 92 -7.66 0.35 -7.87
CA CYS A 92 -8.26 -0.04 -6.60
C CYS A 92 -9.76 -0.29 -6.78
N ILE A 93 -10.26 -1.38 -6.19
CA ILE A 93 -11.68 -1.70 -6.15
C ILE A 93 -12.17 -1.41 -4.72
N ARG A 94 -13.27 -0.66 -4.64
CA ARG A 94 -13.98 -0.37 -3.39
C ARG A 94 -15.03 -1.43 -3.12
#